data_AF-A0A498GBK2-F1
#
_entry.id   AF-A0A498GBK2-F1
#
_cell.length_a   1.000
_cell.length_b   1.000
_cell.length_c   1.000
_cell.angle_alpha   90.00
_cell.angle_beta   90.00
_cell.angle_gamma   90.00
#
_symmetry.space_group_name_H-M   'P 1'
#
loop_
_entity.id
_entity.type
_entity.pdbx_description
1 polymer ?
#
loop_
_entity_poly.entity_id
_entity_poly.type
_entity_poly.pdbx_seq_one_letter_code
_entity_poly.pdbx_strand_id
1 'polypeptide(L)'
;MDRRRDAVLRPLTKEQYQSLLETAAAVEDREKSISSFYYLTLLGRAGLRIGEAIHAQPNWMNHETGVLTVPPHRDCACGLCRRRAQAAATGEDSRSFEDVLADFWTAKSGAHRDIPLETERATEIVNLYFSELSSDSPSYMSTLRQIKRVAELTEGVKATAIYGHTLQATAATHYLWAGARLSALEKKHGWVNEKTKGRYFSETGLESMQESRRVRGKSSTTEFTLPESPPTYTELRPDASANRIDVGCWTPECEVPATPLYRDDEAWLQSVATNDADRTTHR
;
A
#
# COMPACT_ATOMS: atom_id res chain seq x y z
N MET A 1 -8.19 21.36 -16.17
CA MET A 1 -8.67 19.99 -16.45
C MET A 1 -8.09 19.06 -15.39
N ASP A 2 -8.97 18.52 -14.59
CA ASP A 2 -8.70 17.82 -13.33
C ASP A 2 -8.03 16.45 -13.57
N ARG A 3 -6.69 16.39 -13.60
CA ARG A 3 -5.92 15.14 -13.71
C ARG A 3 -5.91 14.39 -12.37
N ARG A 4 -7.08 14.09 -11.80
CA ARG A 4 -7.18 13.24 -10.60
C ARG A 4 -6.63 11.85 -10.96
N ARG A 5 -5.64 11.38 -10.19
CA ARG A 5 -5.05 10.06 -10.37
C ARG A 5 -6.06 9.02 -9.87
N ASP A 6 -6.44 8.11 -10.75
CA ASP A 6 -7.37 7.05 -10.46
C ASP A 6 -6.59 5.74 -10.25
N ALA A 7 -6.42 5.34 -8.99
CA ALA A 7 -5.61 4.17 -8.64
C ALA A 7 -6.23 2.87 -9.17
N VAL A 8 -7.56 2.80 -9.16
CA VAL A 8 -8.36 1.65 -9.58
C VAL A 8 -8.21 1.38 -11.09
N LEU A 9 -7.96 2.42 -11.88
CA LEU A 9 -7.77 2.32 -13.33
C LEU A 9 -6.35 1.91 -13.75
N ARG A 10 -5.40 1.80 -12.81
CA ARG A 10 -3.99 1.53 -13.14
C ARG A 10 -3.32 0.52 -12.20
N PRO A 11 -3.93 -0.64 -11.92
CA PRO A 11 -3.23 -1.71 -11.22
C PRO A 11 -2.04 -2.18 -12.07
N LEU A 12 -0.96 -2.62 -11.41
CA LEU A 12 0.15 -3.25 -12.11
C LEU A 12 -0.28 -4.63 -12.63
N THR A 13 0.30 -5.05 -13.76
CA THR A 13 0.21 -6.46 -14.17
C THR A 13 1.00 -7.36 -13.20
N LYS A 14 0.85 -8.69 -13.31
CA LYS A 14 1.65 -9.63 -12.51
C LYS A 14 3.14 -9.47 -12.78
N GLU A 15 3.48 -9.33 -14.06
CA GLU A 15 4.84 -9.22 -14.56
C GLU A 15 5.47 -7.92 -14.05
N GLN A 16 4.76 -6.79 -14.20
CA GLN A 16 5.20 -5.50 -13.66
C GLN A 16 5.42 -5.55 -12.13
N TYR A 17 4.50 -6.16 -11.39
CA TYR A 17 4.63 -6.29 -9.94
C TYR A 17 5.78 -7.21 -9.54
N GLN A 18 5.99 -8.31 -10.27
CA GLN A 18 7.09 -9.25 -10.03
C GLN A 18 8.45 -8.60 -10.35
N SER A 19 8.59 -7.91 -11.48
CA SER A 19 9.81 -7.15 -11.82
C SER A 19 10.11 -6.05 -10.81
N LEU A 20 9.08 -5.45 -10.20
CA LEU A 20 9.25 -4.46 -9.14
C LEU A 20 9.83 -5.08 -7.85
N LEU A 21 9.40 -6.29 -7.50
CA LEU A 21 9.97 -7.06 -6.38
C LEU A 21 11.40 -7.52 -6.66
N GLU A 22 11.68 -8.01 -7.87
CA GLU A 22 13.03 -8.39 -8.32
C GLU A 22 13.99 -7.19 -8.26
N THR A 23 13.56 -6.03 -8.77
CA THR A 23 14.34 -4.79 -8.71
C THR A 23 14.64 -4.40 -7.25
N ALA A 24 13.63 -4.48 -6.36
CA ALA A 24 13.81 -4.19 -4.95
C ALA A 24 14.82 -5.15 -4.28
N ALA A 25 14.74 -6.45 -4.58
CA ALA A 25 15.67 -7.46 -4.06
C ALA A 25 17.10 -7.26 -4.59
N ALA A 26 17.23 -6.77 -5.82
CA ALA A 26 18.51 -6.50 -6.48
C ALA A 26 19.22 -5.22 -6.02
N VAL A 27 18.57 -4.31 -5.29
CA VAL A 27 19.24 -3.12 -4.73
C VAL A 27 20.44 -3.52 -3.87
N GLU A 28 21.61 -2.94 -4.11
CA GLU A 28 22.85 -3.27 -3.39
C GLU A 28 22.72 -2.97 -1.89
N ASP A 29 22.30 -1.73 -1.56
CA ASP A 29 21.98 -1.32 -0.19
C ASP A 29 20.95 -2.27 0.43
N ARG A 30 21.42 -3.09 1.37
CA ARG A 30 20.64 -4.17 1.97
C ARG A 30 19.44 -3.63 2.75
N GLU A 31 19.61 -2.55 3.50
CA GLU A 31 18.52 -1.99 4.29
C GLU A 31 17.41 -1.44 3.39
N LYS A 32 17.80 -0.74 2.32
CA LYS A 32 16.86 -0.22 1.32
C LYS A 32 16.22 -1.32 0.50
N SER A 33 16.95 -2.39 0.22
CA SER A 33 16.44 -3.57 -0.46
C SER A 33 15.34 -4.24 0.37
N ILE A 34 15.63 -4.59 1.64
CA ILE A 34 14.68 -5.21 2.58
C ILE A 34 13.47 -4.29 2.77
N SER A 35 13.71 -3.01 3.07
CA SER A 35 12.64 -2.03 3.31
C SER A 35 11.72 -1.86 2.09
N SER A 36 12.28 -1.81 0.88
CA SER A 36 11.47 -1.69 -0.34
C SER A 36 10.65 -2.94 -0.61
N PHE A 37 11.28 -4.11 -0.50
CA PHE A 37 10.59 -5.39 -0.71
C PHE A 37 9.47 -5.60 0.32
N TYR A 38 9.72 -5.22 1.58
CA TYR A 38 8.73 -5.23 2.65
C TYR A 38 7.50 -4.39 2.31
N TYR A 39 7.69 -3.12 1.95
CA TYR A 39 6.56 -2.25 1.62
C TYR A 39 5.84 -2.69 0.34
N LEU A 40 6.56 -3.13 -0.69
CA LEU A 40 5.95 -3.66 -1.90
C LEU A 40 5.08 -4.89 -1.59
N THR A 41 5.53 -5.76 -0.67
CA THR A 41 4.79 -6.94 -0.25
C THR A 41 3.54 -6.57 0.56
N LEU A 42 3.68 -5.71 1.58
CA LEU A 42 2.53 -5.33 2.41
C LEU A 42 1.48 -4.53 1.65
N LEU A 43 1.89 -3.62 0.78
CA LEU A 43 0.96 -2.77 0.02
C LEU A 43 0.42 -3.49 -1.21
N GLY A 44 1.31 -4.10 -2.00
CA GLY A 44 1.02 -4.65 -3.33
C GLY A 44 0.53 -6.10 -3.35
N ARG A 45 0.69 -6.83 -2.24
CA ARG A 45 0.16 -8.20 -2.10
C ARG A 45 -0.74 -8.33 -0.89
N ALA A 46 -0.30 -7.98 0.32
CA ALA A 46 -1.14 -8.12 1.51
C ALA A 46 -2.31 -7.11 1.54
N GLY A 47 -2.19 -5.99 0.81
CA GLY A 47 -3.28 -5.02 0.63
C GLY A 47 -3.41 -4.00 1.76
N LEU A 48 -2.36 -3.82 2.58
CA LEU A 48 -2.31 -2.77 3.59
C LEU A 48 -2.35 -1.39 2.93
N ARG A 49 -2.89 -0.41 3.65
CA ARG A 49 -2.66 1.00 3.38
C ARG A 49 -1.24 1.33 3.80
N ILE A 50 -0.63 2.28 3.10
CA ILE A 50 0.70 2.76 3.47
C ILE A 50 0.74 3.31 4.90
N GLY A 51 -0.34 3.94 5.36
CA GLY A 51 -0.47 4.37 6.75
C GLY A 51 -0.52 3.23 7.77
N GLU A 52 -0.91 2.02 7.38
CA GLU A 52 -0.85 0.84 8.26
C GLU A 52 0.53 0.20 8.19
N ALA A 53 1.10 0.06 6.99
CA ALA A 53 2.41 -0.57 6.80
C ALA A 53 3.57 0.20 7.46
N ILE A 54 3.57 1.55 7.43
CA ILE A 54 4.62 2.35 8.09
C ILE A 54 4.50 2.33 9.63
N HIS A 55 3.33 1.96 10.15
CA HIS A 55 3.07 1.88 11.59
C HIS A 55 3.09 0.46 12.12
N ALA A 56 3.30 -0.53 11.26
CA ALA A 56 3.38 -1.92 11.65
C ALA A 56 4.45 -2.13 12.74
N GLN A 57 4.16 -3.05 13.65
CA GLN A 57 5.05 -3.42 14.75
C GLN A 57 5.27 -4.94 14.73
N PRO A 58 6.39 -5.44 15.27
CA PRO A 58 6.67 -6.87 15.31
C PRO A 58 5.53 -7.67 15.97
N ASN A 59 4.94 -7.13 17.04
CA ASN A 59 3.86 -7.76 17.79
C ASN A 59 2.49 -7.76 17.09
N TRP A 60 2.37 -7.15 15.91
CA TRP A 60 1.16 -7.28 15.10
C TRP A 60 1.12 -8.61 14.35
N MET A 61 2.26 -9.27 14.19
CA MET A 61 2.36 -10.54 13.50
C MET A 61 2.16 -11.71 14.47
N ASN A 62 1.16 -12.54 14.19
CA ASN A 62 1.06 -13.87 14.78
C ASN A 62 1.79 -14.86 13.86
N HIS A 63 2.95 -15.34 14.30
CA HIS A 63 3.80 -16.24 13.52
C HIS A 63 3.22 -17.66 13.40
N GLU A 64 2.37 -18.11 14.33
CA GLU A 64 1.74 -19.43 14.27
C GLU A 64 0.65 -19.48 13.20
N THR A 65 -0.13 -18.41 13.09
CA THR A 65 -1.27 -18.34 12.16
C THR A 65 -0.94 -17.63 10.84
N GLY A 66 0.22 -16.97 10.76
CA GLY A 66 0.59 -16.17 9.59
C GLY A 66 -0.30 -14.92 9.43
N VAL A 67 -0.93 -14.43 10.49
CA VAL A 67 -1.88 -13.31 10.43
C VAL A 67 -1.24 -12.05 11.02
N LEU A 68 -1.28 -10.96 10.26
CA LEU A 68 -0.94 -9.62 10.73
C LEU A 68 -2.22 -8.89 11.15
N THR A 69 -2.32 -8.54 12.43
CA THR A 69 -3.47 -7.84 13.01
C THR A 69 -3.16 -6.35 13.13
N VAL A 70 -3.88 -5.53 12.36
CA VAL A 70 -3.84 -4.07 12.50
C VAL A 70 -4.75 -3.68 13.67
N PRO A 71 -4.24 -3.03 14.73
CA PRO A 71 -5.05 -2.63 15.87
C PRO A 71 -5.96 -1.44 15.51
N PRO A 72 -7.09 -1.27 16.23
CA PRO A 72 -8.00 -0.14 16.00
C PRO A 72 -7.35 1.22 16.28
N HIS A 73 -6.33 1.24 17.15
CA HIS A 73 -5.62 2.43 17.58
C HIS A 73 -4.17 2.10 17.92
N ARG A 74 -3.29 3.10 17.84
CA ARG A 74 -1.89 3.05 18.28
C ARG A 74 -1.44 4.44 18.70
N ASP A 75 -0.78 4.53 19.85
CA ASP A 75 -0.02 5.73 20.21
C ASP A 75 1.14 5.94 19.24
N CYS A 76 1.08 7.01 18.45
CA CYS A 76 2.11 7.34 17.48
C CYS A 76 2.39 8.83 17.40
N ALA A 77 3.67 9.18 17.57
CA ALA A 77 4.15 10.55 17.52
C ALA A 77 5.03 10.84 16.28
N CYS A 78 4.86 10.09 15.18
CA CYS A 78 5.62 10.30 13.95
C CYS A 78 5.27 11.65 13.31
N GLY A 79 6.14 12.15 12.42
CA GLY A 79 5.92 13.45 11.77
C GLY A 79 4.62 13.56 10.95
N LEU A 80 4.07 12.44 10.46
CA LEU A 80 2.75 12.44 9.82
C LEU A 80 1.63 12.61 10.85
N CYS A 81 1.64 11.82 11.92
CA CYS A 81 0.64 11.89 12.98
C CYS A 81 0.65 13.24 13.69
N ARG A 82 1.84 13.77 14.03
CA ARG A 82 1.97 15.13 14.61
C ARG A 82 1.38 16.20 13.71
N ARG A 83 1.75 16.23 12.42
CA ARG A 83 1.21 17.25 11.49
C ARG A 83 -0.30 17.17 11.36
N ARG A 84 -0.86 15.95 11.28
CA ARG A 84 -2.29 15.78 11.14
C ARG A 84 -3.05 16.05 12.45
N ALA A 85 -2.50 15.67 13.60
CA ALA A 85 -3.03 16.02 14.91
C ALA A 85 -3.03 17.53 15.13
N GLN A 86 -1.95 18.21 14.71
CA GLN A 86 -1.88 19.67 14.75
C GLN A 86 -2.96 20.31 13.87
N ALA A 87 -3.13 19.85 12.63
CA ALA A 87 -4.17 20.35 11.74
C ALA A 87 -5.59 20.13 12.32
N ALA A 88 -5.84 18.98 12.93
CA ALA A 88 -7.12 18.67 13.59
C ALA A 88 -7.36 19.55 14.82
N ALA A 89 -6.36 19.73 15.69
CA ALA A 89 -6.44 20.57 16.88
C ALA A 89 -6.59 22.07 16.55
N THR A 90 -6.07 22.54 15.41
CA THR A 90 -6.28 23.93 14.94
C THR A 90 -7.64 24.15 14.26
N GLY A 91 -8.41 23.08 14.02
CA GLY A 91 -9.71 23.12 13.40
C GLY A 91 -10.85 23.34 14.40
N GLU A 92 -11.94 22.57 14.26
CA GLU A 92 -13.12 22.62 15.14
C GLU A 92 -12.99 21.78 16.42
N ASP A 93 -11.87 21.06 16.60
CA ASP A 93 -11.64 20.22 17.78
C ASP A 93 -11.23 21.11 18.97
N SER A 94 -11.99 21.05 20.07
CA SER A 94 -11.72 21.83 21.29
C SER A 94 -10.64 21.22 22.19
N ARG A 95 -10.12 20.03 21.82
CA ARG A 95 -9.09 19.31 22.58
C ARG A 95 -7.68 19.86 22.34
N SER A 96 -6.77 19.62 23.27
CA SER A 96 -5.38 20.03 23.12
C SER A 96 -4.66 19.21 22.04
N PHE A 97 -3.56 19.75 21.48
CA PHE A 97 -2.72 19.01 20.53
C PHE A 97 -2.30 17.63 21.06
N GLU A 98 -1.95 17.53 22.34
CA GLU A 98 -1.50 16.27 22.95
C GLU A 98 -2.67 15.26 23.07
N ASP A 99 -3.86 15.73 23.43
CA ASP A 99 -5.06 14.87 23.48
C ASP A 99 -5.43 14.37 22.07
N VAL A 100 -5.37 15.25 21.07
CA VAL A 100 -5.63 14.88 19.68
C VAL A 100 -4.55 13.92 19.16
N LEU A 101 -3.28 14.12 19.51
CA LEU A 101 -2.17 13.27 19.08
C LEU A 101 -2.27 11.86 19.67
N ALA A 102 -2.63 11.75 20.96
CA ALA A 102 -2.85 10.48 21.63
C ALA A 102 -3.90 9.65 20.88
N ASP A 103 -5.00 10.27 20.46
CA ASP A 103 -6.09 9.59 19.75
C ASP A 103 -5.91 9.51 18.23
N PHE A 104 -4.83 10.09 17.68
CA PHE A 104 -4.81 10.43 16.26
C PHE A 104 -4.74 9.20 15.33
N TRP A 105 -3.82 8.27 15.60
CA TRP A 105 -3.69 7.10 14.73
C TRP A 105 -4.75 6.07 15.09
N THR A 106 -5.78 6.00 14.26
CA THR A 106 -6.83 4.99 14.30
C THR A 106 -6.88 4.25 12.98
N ALA A 107 -7.17 2.95 13.02
CA ALA A 107 -7.50 2.21 11.82
C ALA A 107 -8.73 2.85 11.17
N LYS A 108 -8.75 2.92 9.83
CA LYS A 108 -9.79 3.67 9.09
C LYS A 108 -11.23 3.27 9.45
N SER A 109 -11.47 2.01 9.77
CA SER A 109 -12.78 1.48 10.16
C SER A 109 -13.07 1.57 11.66
N GLY A 110 -12.13 2.06 12.48
CA GLY A 110 -12.21 2.04 13.93
C GLY A 110 -12.20 0.64 14.55
N ALA A 111 -11.89 -0.39 13.75
CA ALA A 111 -11.91 -1.79 14.15
C ALA A 111 -10.58 -2.46 13.83
N HIS A 112 -10.28 -3.55 14.55
CA HIS A 112 -9.16 -4.43 14.21
C HIS A 112 -9.34 -4.98 12.79
N ARG A 113 -8.22 -5.15 12.07
CA ARG A 113 -8.24 -5.78 10.75
C ARG A 113 -7.15 -6.83 10.65
N ASP A 114 -7.58 -8.08 10.47
CA ASP A 114 -6.71 -9.22 10.28
C ASP A 114 -6.37 -9.41 8.81
N ILE A 115 -5.07 -9.56 8.54
CA ILE A 115 -4.53 -9.66 7.19
C ILE A 115 -3.67 -10.91 7.13
N PRO A 116 -4.18 -11.97 6.47
CA PRO A 116 -3.40 -13.17 6.24
C PRO A 116 -2.18 -12.87 5.36
N LEU A 117 -1.00 -13.28 5.84
CA LEU A 117 0.26 -13.34 5.10
C LEU A 117 0.47 -14.79 4.65
N GLU A 118 -0.15 -15.14 3.53
CA GLU A 118 -0.43 -16.52 3.09
C GLU A 118 0.78 -17.26 2.50
N THR A 119 1.97 -16.63 2.45
CA THR A 119 3.12 -17.15 1.70
C THR A 119 4.41 -16.97 2.50
N GLU A 120 5.35 -17.89 2.34
CA GLU A 120 6.70 -17.78 2.92
C GLU A 120 7.40 -16.46 2.56
N ARG A 121 7.28 -16.00 1.30
CA ARG A 121 7.75 -14.66 0.88
C ARG A 121 7.30 -13.55 1.84
N ALA A 122 6.01 -13.56 2.22
CA ALA A 122 5.42 -12.51 3.02
C ALA A 122 5.85 -12.59 4.48
N THR A 123 5.93 -13.80 5.04
CA THR A 123 6.38 -13.99 6.42
C THR A 123 7.88 -13.75 6.57
N GLU A 124 8.70 -14.24 5.62
CA GLU A 124 10.15 -14.01 5.58
C GLU A 124 10.47 -12.53 5.57
N ILE A 125 9.89 -11.75 4.64
CA ILE A 125 10.26 -10.33 4.54
C ILE A 125 9.83 -9.52 5.76
N VAL A 126 8.70 -9.87 6.38
CA VAL A 126 8.25 -9.23 7.63
C VAL A 126 9.26 -9.52 8.75
N ASN A 127 9.72 -10.77 8.86
CA ASN A 127 10.73 -11.16 9.85
C ASN A 127 12.07 -10.46 9.59
N LEU A 128 12.54 -10.44 8.34
CA LEU A 128 13.79 -9.75 7.96
C LEU A 128 13.71 -8.25 8.27
N TYR A 129 12.60 -7.60 7.92
CA TYR A 129 12.41 -6.18 8.18
C TYR A 129 12.54 -5.86 9.68
N PHE A 130 11.86 -6.60 10.54
CA PHE A 130 11.87 -6.32 11.98
C PHE A 130 13.10 -6.83 12.73
N SER A 131 13.84 -7.80 12.16
CA SER A 131 15.08 -8.30 12.76
C SER A 131 16.31 -7.50 12.35
N GLU A 132 16.35 -6.95 11.13
CA GLU A 132 17.51 -6.22 10.62
C GLU A 132 17.36 -4.71 10.67
N LEU A 133 16.13 -4.17 10.57
CA LEU A 133 15.91 -2.72 10.56
C LEU A 133 15.35 -2.23 11.89
N SER A 134 15.74 -1.00 12.27
CA SER A 134 15.19 -0.33 13.45
C SER A 134 13.66 -0.24 13.35
N SER A 135 12.96 -0.54 14.44
CA SER A 135 11.50 -0.47 14.54
C SER A 135 10.91 0.95 14.52
N ASP A 136 11.76 1.98 14.35
CA ASP A 136 11.32 3.37 14.25
C ASP A 136 10.45 3.54 13.01
N SER A 137 9.23 4.06 13.22
CA SER A 137 8.26 4.23 12.13
C SER A 137 8.77 5.26 11.12
N PRO A 138 9.08 4.86 9.87
CA PRO A 138 9.67 5.78 8.92
C PRO A 138 8.65 6.80 8.44
N SER A 139 9.17 7.93 7.95
CA SER A 139 8.34 8.95 7.32
C SER A 139 7.63 8.40 6.10
N TYR A 140 6.32 8.62 6.02
CA TYR A 140 5.48 8.35 4.84
C TYR A 140 6.14 8.79 3.53
N MET A 141 6.70 10.01 3.51
CA MET A 141 7.29 10.57 2.30
C MET A 141 8.59 9.88 1.93
N SER A 142 9.39 9.45 2.92
CA SER A 142 10.62 8.71 2.68
C SER A 142 10.30 7.33 2.10
N THR A 143 9.33 6.62 2.67
CA THR A 143 8.83 5.35 2.15
C THR A 143 8.32 5.49 0.73
N LEU A 144 7.49 6.50 0.45
CA LEU A 144 6.94 6.72 -0.89
C LEU A 144 8.03 7.06 -1.93
N ARG A 145 9.00 7.91 -1.56
CA ARG A 145 10.14 8.25 -2.42
C ARG A 145 10.98 7.02 -2.74
N GLN A 146 11.25 6.18 -1.74
CA GLN A 146 11.99 4.94 -1.90
C GLN A 146 11.27 3.97 -2.87
N ILE A 147 9.98 3.71 -2.66
CA ILE A 147 9.18 2.85 -3.55
C ILE A 147 9.15 3.41 -4.97
N LYS A 148 9.00 4.73 -5.12
CA LYS A 148 9.04 5.39 -6.43
C LYS A 148 10.40 5.25 -7.09
N ARG A 149 11.49 5.36 -6.33
CA ARG A 149 12.83 5.18 -6.87
C ARG A 149 13.04 3.77 -7.40
N VAL A 150 12.61 2.75 -6.67
CA VAL A 150 12.62 1.36 -7.17
C VAL A 150 11.80 1.26 -8.46
N ALA A 151 10.62 1.88 -8.52
CA ALA A 151 9.79 1.88 -9.73
C ALA A 151 10.41 2.61 -10.94
N GLU A 152 11.32 3.57 -10.73
CA GLU A 152 12.08 4.21 -11.82
C GLU A 152 13.17 3.29 -12.37
N LEU A 153 13.70 2.41 -11.52
CA LEU A 153 14.72 1.43 -11.89
C LEU A 153 14.12 0.17 -12.53
N THR A 154 12.81 -0.05 -12.39
CA THR A 154 12.12 -1.22 -12.95
C THR A 154 11.63 -0.94 -14.37
N GLU A 155 12.14 -1.70 -15.33
CA GLU A 155 11.68 -1.64 -16.71
C GLU A 155 10.16 -1.95 -16.83
N GLY A 156 9.46 -1.21 -17.67
CA GLY A 156 8.02 -1.41 -17.89
C GLY A 156 7.11 -0.90 -16.76
N VAL A 157 7.67 -0.35 -15.67
CA VAL A 157 6.89 0.26 -14.58
C VAL A 157 6.94 1.78 -14.67
N LYS A 158 5.76 2.42 -14.66
CA LYS A 158 5.67 3.89 -14.68
C LYS A 158 5.67 4.44 -13.26
N ALA A 159 6.82 4.89 -12.76
CA ALA A 159 6.97 5.43 -11.39
C ALA A 159 5.97 6.53 -11.00
N THR A 160 5.56 7.38 -11.95
CA THR A 160 4.51 8.41 -11.71
C THR A 160 3.15 7.83 -11.32
N ALA A 161 2.86 6.57 -11.69
CA ALA A 161 1.64 5.85 -11.33
C ALA A 161 1.75 5.12 -9.98
N ILE A 162 2.95 4.97 -9.43
CA ILE A 162 3.18 4.26 -8.17
C ILE A 162 2.95 5.17 -6.96
N TYR A 163 2.05 4.72 -6.08
CA TYR A 163 1.79 5.25 -4.74
C TYR A 163 1.02 4.19 -3.92
N GLY A 164 0.83 4.43 -2.61
CA GLY A 164 0.23 3.46 -1.70
C GLY A 164 -1.09 2.88 -2.18
N HIS A 165 -2.01 3.73 -2.65
CA HIS A 165 -3.30 3.26 -3.16
C HIS A 165 -3.21 2.49 -4.48
N THR A 166 -2.26 2.79 -5.38
CA THR A 166 -2.06 1.97 -6.60
C THR A 166 -1.57 0.56 -6.27
N LEU A 167 -0.69 0.43 -5.28
CA LEU A 167 -0.23 -0.88 -4.82
C LEU A 167 -1.37 -1.64 -4.14
N GLN A 168 -2.14 -0.98 -3.28
CA GLN A 168 -3.34 -1.60 -2.69
C GLN A 168 -4.36 -2.02 -3.76
N ALA A 169 -4.56 -1.18 -4.79
CA ALA A 169 -5.43 -1.51 -5.91
C ALA A 169 -4.91 -2.70 -6.71
N THR A 170 -3.59 -2.79 -6.91
CA THR A 170 -2.92 -3.94 -7.53
C THR A 170 -3.23 -5.23 -6.77
N ALA A 171 -3.09 -5.23 -5.44
CA ALA A 171 -3.43 -6.38 -4.60
C ALA A 171 -4.91 -6.79 -4.78
N ALA A 172 -5.83 -5.84 -4.64
CA ALA A 172 -7.26 -6.11 -4.76
C ALA A 172 -7.63 -6.67 -6.13
N THR A 173 -7.13 -6.06 -7.21
CA THR A 173 -7.35 -6.52 -8.59
C THR A 173 -6.77 -7.92 -8.80
N HIS A 174 -5.57 -8.21 -8.30
CA HIS A 174 -4.95 -9.52 -8.46
C HIS A 174 -5.75 -10.61 -7.76
N TYR A 175 -6.15 -10.41 -6.51
CA TYR A 175 -6.99 -11.38 -5.81
C TYR A 175 -8.36 -11.55 -6.47
N LEU A 176 -8.97 -10.46 -6.95
CA LEU A 176 -10.24 -10.52 -7.67
C LEU A 176 -10.11 -11.32 -8.98
N TRP A 177 -9.03 -11.10 -9.74
CA TRP A 177 -8.70 -11.87 -10.95
C TRP A 177 -8.43 -13.35 -10.63
N ALA A 178 -7.88 -13.64 -9.46
CA ALA A 178 -7.69 -15.01 -8.95
C ALA A 178 -8.97 -15.66 -8.41
N GLY A 179 -10.12 -14.96 -8.44
CA GLY A 179 -11.41 -15.51 -8.05
C GLY A 179 -11.74 -15.34 -6.55
N ALA A 180 -11.06 -14.44 -5.84
CA ALA A 180 -11.43 -14.10 -4.47
C ALA A 180 -12.86 -13.55 -4.41
N ARG A 181 -13.61 -13.97 -3.38
CA ARG A 181 -14.96 -13.44 -3.12
C ARG A 181 -14.88 -11.99 -2.65
N LEU A 182 -15.79 -11.15 -3.13
CA LEU A 182 -15.83 -9.72 -2.77
C LEU A 182 -15.91 -9.51 -1.25
N SER A 183 -16.73 -10.28 -0.54
CA SER A 183 -16.85 -10.19 0.92
C SER A 183 -15.55 -10.50 1.67
N ALA A 184 -14.66 -11.32 1.11
CA ALA A 184 -13.34 -11.57 1.66
C ALA A 184 -12.40 -10.37 1.41
N LEU A 185 -12.46 -9.78 0.20
CA LEU A 185 -11.70 -8.58 -0.15
C LEU A 185 -12.11 -7.36 0.67
N GLU A 186 -13.40 -7.20 0.95
CA GLU A 186 -13.92 -6.13 1.81
C GLU A 186 -13.28 -6.16 3.19
N LYS A 187 -13.21 -7.36 3.79
CA LYS A 187 -12.56 -7.57 5.10
C LYS A 187 -11.05 -7.33 5.01
N LYS A 188 -10.38 -7.92 4.02
CA LYS A 188 -8.92 -7.80 3.82
C LYS A 188 -8.48 -6.36 3.58
N HIS A 189 -9.20 -5.61 2.74
CA HIS A 189 -8.87 -4.23 2.39
C HIS A 189 -9.56 -3.17 3.28
N GLY A 190 -10.44 -3.58 4.20
CA GLY A 190 -11.16 -2.69 5.10
C GLY A 190 -12.03 -1.68 4.34
N TRP A 191 -12.79 -2.15 3.34
CA TRP A 191 -13.69 -1.32 2.55
C TRP A 191 -15.05 -1.21 3.24
N VAL A 192 -15.40 0.02 3.64
CA VAL A 192 -16.68 0.30 4.29
C VAL A 192 -17.71 0.81 3.26
N ASN A 193 -17.27 1.54 2.23
CA ASN A 193 -18.15 2.19 1.25
C ASN A 193 -18.42 1.31 0.02
N GLU A 194 -19.69 1.06 -0.30
CA GLU A 194 -20.13 0.33 -1.49
C GLU A 194 -19.69 0.96 -2.81
N LYS A 195 -19.57 2.29 -2.88
CA LYS A 195 -19.09 2.99 -4.10
C LYS A 195 -17.64 2.63 -4.43
N THR A 196 -16.81 2.39 -3.41
CA THR A 196 -15.42 1.93 -3.60
C THR A 196 -15.40 0.51 -4.17
N LYS A 197 -16.34 -0.35 -3.75
CA LYS A 197 -16.46 -1.74 -4.21
C LYS A 197 -16.82 -1.80 -5.70
N GLY A 198 -17.82 -1.01 -6.11
CA GLY A 198 -18.31 -1.00 -7.48
C GLY A 198 -17.24 -0.63 -8.51
N ARG A 199 -16.31 0.27 -8.16
CA ARG A 199 -15.27 0.75 -9.09
C ARG A 199 -14.25 -0.32 -9.48
N TYR A 200 -13.79 -1.14 -8.54
CA TYR A 200 -12.87 -2.25 -8.86
C TYR A 200 -13.47 -3.26 -9.84
N PHE A 201 -14.80 -3.37 -9.88
CA PHE A 201 -15.52 -4.32 -10.70
C PHE A 201 -15.95 -3.74 -12.04
N SER A 202 -16.56 -2.54 -12.01
CA SER A 202 -17.08 -1.87 -13.20
C SER A 202 -15.96 -1.35 -14.11
N GLU A 203 -14.84 -0.91 -13.55
CA GLU A 203 -13.79 -0.26 -14.32
C GLU A 203 -12.73 -1.24 -14.87
N THR A 204 -12.67 -2.47 -14.35
CA THR A 204 -11.67 -3.48 -14.80
C THR A 204 -12.17 -4.40 -15.91
N GLY A 205 -13.46 -4.33 -16.28
CA GLY A 205 -14.07 -5.18 -17.32
C GLY A 205 -14.05 -6.69 -16.97
N LEU A 206 -13.69 -7.04 -15.74
CA LEU A 206 -13.43 -8.41 -15.31
C LEU A 206 -14.69 -9.26 -15.32
N GLU A 207 -15.82 -8.74 -14.84
CA GLU A 207 -17.09 -9.47 -14.85
C GLU A 207 -17.48 -9.86 -16.28
N SER A 208 -17.41 -8.89 -17.19
CA SER A 208 -17.65 -9.10 -18.61
C SER A 208 -16.67 -10.14 -19.19
N MET A 209 -15.40 -10.08 -18.82
CA MET A 209 -14.41 -11.08 -19.23
C MET A 209 -14.71 -12.48 -18.67
N GLN A 210 -15.00 -12.61 -17.38
CA GLN A 210 -15.31 -13.87 -16.71
C GLN A 210 -16.57 -14.50 -17.29
N GLU A 211 -17.61 -13.70 -17.49
CA GLU A 211 -18.87 -14.15 -18.08
C GLU A 211 -18.68 -14.54 -19.55
N SER A 212 -17.93 -13.76 -20.34
CA SER A 212 -17.60 -14.12 -21.72
C SER A 212 -16.81 -15.43 -21.81
N ARG A 213 -15.86 -15.65 -20.90
CA ARG A 213 -15.09 -16.91 -20.80
C ARG A 213 -16.00 -18.08 -20.42
N ARG A 214 -16.88 -17.90 -19.44
CA ARG A 214 -17.86 -18.90 -18.99
C ARG A 214 -18.81 -19.31 -20.12
N VAL A 215 -19.41 -18.35 -20.81
CA VAL A 215 -20.32 -18.59 -21.95
C VAL A 215 -19.61 -19.30 -23.11
N ARG A 216 -18.31 -19.06 -23.30
CA ARG A 216 -17.47 -19.74 -24.31
C ARG A 216 -16.93 -21.10 -23.86
N GLY A 217 -17.38 -21.64 -22.72
CA GLY A 217 -16.95 -22.95 -22.22
C GLY A 217 -15.48 -23.02 -21.81
N LYS A 218 -14.81 -21.87 -21.59
CA LYS A 218 -13.47 -21.84 -21.00
C LYS A 218 -13.62 -22.14 -19.51
N SER A 219 -13.27 -23.36 -19.10
CA SER A 219 -13.27 -23.76 -17.68
C SER A 219 -12.29 -22.87 -16.92
N SER A 220 -12.83 -22.01 -16.06
CA SER A 220 -12.16 -21.31 -14.95
C SER A 220 -10.70 -20.85 -15.16
N THR A 221 -10.51 -19.54 -15.33
CA THR A 221 -9.53 -18.69 -14.61
C THR A 221 -8.05 -19.14 -14.46
N THR A 222 -7.55 -20.15 -15.17
CA THR A 222 -6.17 -20.65 -15.06
C THR A 222 -5.10 -19.62 -15.38
N GLU A 223 -5.43 -18.58 -16.15
CA GLU A 223 -4.47 -17.53 -16.54
C GLU A 223 -4.11 -16.59 -15.38
N PHE A 224 -4.99 -16.46 -14.37
CA PHE A 224 -4.75 -15.61 -13.22
C PHE A 224 -4.76 -16.37 -11.89
N THR A 225 -3.91 -17.37 -11.72
CA THR A 225 -3.65 -17.95 -10.38
C THR A 225 -2.60 -17.15 -9.64
N LEU A 226 -2.77 -16.98 -8.33
CA LEU A 226 -1.67 -16.53 -7.47
C LEU A 226 -0.85 -17.78 -7.09
N PRO A 227 0.48 -17.74 -7.24
CA PRO A 227 1.33 -18.87 -6.83
C PRO A 227 1.24 -19.11 -5.33
N GLU A 228 1.16 -20.37 -4.93
CA GLU A 228 1.18 -20.81 -3.52
C GLU A 228 2.54 -20.52 -2.87
N SER A 229 3.63 -20.77 -3.61
CA SER A 229 5.01 -20.57 -3.14
C SER A 229 5.75 -19.62 -4.09
N PRO A 230 5.44 -18.30 -4.05
CA PRO A 230 6.16 -17.34 -4.86
C PRO A 230 7.60 -17.11 -4.31
N PRO A 231 8.59 -16.85 -5.17
CA PRO A 231 9.99 -16.72 -4.73
C PRO A 231 10.18 -15.71 -3.60
N THR A 232 10.91 -16.04 -2.55
CA THR A 232 11.08 -15.16 -1.39
C THR A 232 12.04 -13.99 -1.66
N TYR A 233 12.26 -13.12 -0.66
CA TYR A 233 13.26 -12.07 -0.78
C TYR A 233 14.66 -12.66 -0.98
N THR A 234 15.01 -13.66 -0.17
CA THR A 234 16.31 -14.33 -0.23
C THR A 234 16.52 -15.01 -1.58
N GLU A 235 15.49 -15.65 -2.13
CA GLU A 235 15.58 -16.30 -3.45
C GLU A 235 15.68 -15.30 -4.61
N LEU A 236 15.08 -14.11 -4.49
CA LEU A 236 15.13 -13.08 -5.52
C LEU A 236 16.36 -12.18 -5.44
N ARG A 237 17.05 -12.13 -4.30
CA ARG A 237 18.23 -11.30 -4.14
C ARG A 237 19.44 -11.94 -4.86
N PRO A 238 20.11 -11.23 -5.78
CA PRO A 238 21.32 -11.75 -6.40
C PRO A 238 22.46 -11.94 -5.39
N ASP A 239 23.09 -13.12 -5.42
CA ASP A 239 24.26 -13.44 -4.59
C ASP A 239 25.47 -12.56 -4.96
N ALA A 240 25.76 -12.48 -6.26
CA ALA A 240 26.87 -11.70 -6.78
C ALA A 240 26.55 -10.20 -6.75
N SER A 241 27.40 -9.41 -6.09
CA SER A 241 27.28 -7.94 -6.05
C SER A 241 27.29 -7.31 -7.45
N ALA A 242 27.99 -7.91 -8.42
CA ALA A 242 27.98 -7.45 -9.82
C ALA A 242 26.59 -7.49 -10.49
N ASN A 243 25.66 -8.28 -9.95
CA ASN A 243 24.27 -8.36 -10.43
C ASN A 243 23.31 -7.51 -9.58
N ARG A 244 23.83 -6.73 -8.63
CA ARG A 244 23.04 -5.83 -7.80
C ARG A 244 23.07 -4.41 -8.37
N ILE A 245 22.02 -3.66 -8.05
CA ILE A 245 21.78 -2.32 -8.54
C ILE A 245 22.32 -1.34 -7.50
N ASP A 246 23.39 -0.64 -7.84
CA ASP A 246 23.85 0.50 -7.04
C ASP A 246 22.95 1.72 -7.29
N VAL A 247 22.42 2.27 -6.20
CA VAL A 247 21.48 3.40 -6.24
C VAL A 247 22.17 4.64 -5.70
N GLY A 248 22.89 5.36 -6.57
CA GLY A 248 23.64 6.55 -6.19
C GLY A 248 22.79 7.70 -5.63
N CYS A 249 21.48 7.75 -5.96
CA CYS A 249 20.55 8.74 -5.42
C CYS A 249 19.17 8.14 -5.15
N TRP A 250 18.66 8.36 -3.93
CA TRP A 250 17.34 7.91 -3.48
C TRP A 250 16.23 8.95 -3.67
N THR A 251 16.55 10.12 -4.21
CA THR A 251 15.54 11.09 -4.61
C THR A 251 14.99 10.66 -5.98
N PRO A 252 13.69 10.33 -6.07
CA PRO A 252 13.09 9.98 -7.35
C PRO A 252 13.09 11.19 -8.30
N GLU A 253 13.28 10.93 -9.58
CA GLU A 253 13.18 11.92 -10.65
C GLU A 253 11.73 12.37 -10.86
N CYS A 254 10.77 11.48 -10.62
CA CYS A 254 9.36 11.80 -10.72
C CYS A 254 8.87 12.61 -9.52
N GLU A 255 7.93 13.53 -9.78
CA GLU A 255 7.33 14.35 -8.74
C GLU A 255 6.61 13.49 -7.69
N VAL A 256 6.91 13.77 -6.43
CA VAL A 256 6.25 13.17 -5.26
C VAL A 256 5.39 14.24 -4.60
N PRO A 257 4.05 14.21 -4.79
CA PRO A 257 3.18 15.22 -4.20
C PRO A 257 3.29 15.18 -2.67
N ALA A 258 3.45 16.36 -2.06
CA ALA A 258 3.68 16.52 -0.62
C ALA A 258 2.48 16.05 0.23
N THR A 259 1.28 16.14 -0.34
CA THR A 259 0.03 15.70 0.29
C THR A 259 -0.60 14.65 -0.60
N PRO A 260 -0.83 13.41 -0.13
CA PRO A 260 -1.71 12.50 -0.82
C PRO A 260 -3.12 13.10 -0.79
N LEU A 261 -3.50 13.78 -1.86
CA LEU A 261 -4.89 14.10 -2.17
C LEU A 261 -5.35 13.00 -3.13
N TYR A 262 -5.65 11.81 -2.61
CA TYR A 262 -6.19 10.77 -3.46
C TYR A 262 -7.70 11.00 -3.63
N ARG A 263 -8.22 10.80 -4.84
CA ARG A 263 -9.69 10.86 -5.06
C ARG A 263 -10.44 9.82 -4.21
N ASP A 264 -9.73 8.76 -3.81
CA ASP A 264 -10.20 7.64 -3.01
C ASP A 264 -9.98 7.84 -1.50
N ASP A 265 -9.33 8.94 -1.13
CA ASP A 265 -9.39 9.45 0.24
C ASP A 265 -10.82 9.95 0.44
N GLU A 266 -11.60 9.12 1.14
CA GLU A 266 -13.03 9.30 1.40
C GLU A 266 -13.38 10.74 1.82
N ALA A 267 -14.62 11.15 1.56
CA ALA A 267 -15.16 12.49 1.76
C ALA A 267 -14.83 13.16 3.12
N TRP A 268 -14.49 12.39 4.16
CA TRP A 268 -13.98 12.90 5.43
C TRP A 268 -12.63 13.64 5.32
N LEU A 269 -11.74 13.30 4.39
CA LEU A 269 -10.52 14.09 4.11
C LEU A 269 -10.83 15.36 3.30
N GLN A 270 -11.97 15.39 2.61
CA GLN A 270 -12.42 16.57 1.86
C GLN A 270 -12.99 17.63 2.82
N SER A 271 -13.66 17.24 3.91
CA SER A 271 -14.20 18.19 4.89
C SER A 271 -13.12 18.94 5.68
N VAL A 272 -11.91 18.38 5.81
CA VAL A 272 -10.78 19.08 6.46
C VAL A 272 -10.06 20.03 5.50
N ALA A 273 -10.08 19.74 4.20
CA ALA A 273 -9.41 20.54 3.17
C ALA A 273 -10.28 21.69 2.61
N THR A 274 -11.60 21.58 2.68
CA THR A 274 -12.51 22.63 2.15
C THR A 274 -12.60 23.87 3.03
N ASN A 275 -12.12 23.83 4.28
CA ASN A 275 -12.11 25.00 5.16
C ASN A 275 -10.95 25.98 4.93
N ASP A 276 -9.94 25.62 4.13
CA ASP A 276 -8.83 26.52 3.79
C ASP A 276 -9.07 27.30 2.48
N ALA A 277 -9.92 26.80 1.58
CA ALA A 277 -10.21 27.49 0.31
C ALA A 277 -11.22 28.65 0.47
N ASP A 278 -12.02 28.66 1.54
CA ASP A 278 -13.05 29.67 1.78
C ASP A 278 -12.57 30.84 2.67
N ARG A 279 -11.31 30.81 3.14
CA ARG A 279 -10.70 31.87 3.95
C ARG A 279 -9.91 32.91 3.16
N THR A 280 -9.77 32.75 1.84
CA THR A 280 -9.04 33.70 0.98
C THR A 280 -9.92 34.68 0.18
N THR A 281 -11.23 34.67 0.33
CA THR A 281 -12.17 35.54 -0.42
C THR A 281 -12.90 36.59 0.42
N HIS A 282 -12.59 36.72 1.71
CA HIS A 282 -13.05 37.84 2.54
C HIS A 282 -11.89 38.50 3.27
N ARG A 283 -11.16 39.33 2.53
CA ARG A 283 -10.42 40.49 3.07
C ARG A 283 -10.66 41.69 2.16
#